data_AF-A0A1I1SCS3-F1
#
_entry.id   AF-A0A1I1SCS3-F1
#
_cell.length_a   1.000
_cell.length_b   1.000
_cell.length_c   1.000
_cell.angle_alpha   90.00
_cell.angle_beta   90.00
_cell.angle_gamma   90.00
#
_symmetry.space_group_name_H-M   'P 1'
#
loop_
_entity.id
_entity.type
_entity.pdbx_description
1 polymer ?
#
loop_
_entity_poly.entity_id
_entity_poly.type
_entity_poly.pdbx_seq_one_letter_code
_entity_poly.pdbx_strand_id
1 'polypeptide(L)'
;MNEEKLTINLPYLERKAESFTTHEYIIEKALPVSNYRFRQITESPMKDHKEIRDNLDSMYYDGLQYHCLLIYDKENGDGLLVESEGYEYARYAQYVPQAKLIWEQFAKNHAHEIRLCCPLEIYHNISDYPREFCIADNAEMAKYADDINIGIRENDLPEECERGLMHWYHPESIDDELDNKVFSAHCSVEVIGGELTGVITIKVIGELSEDAMARFIKYCSGQLSDGWGESLEQKYLKTDAGEINVSFWNSGDDWQLLPEKDYLD
;
A
#
# COMPACT_ATOMS: atom_id res chain seq x y z
N MET A 1 10.52 -3.42 -41.23
CA MET A 1 10.76 -3.11 -39.81
C MET A 1 10.01 -1.84 -39.52
N ASN A 2 8.91 -1.88 -38.76
CA ASN A 2 8.37 -0.64 -38.20
C ASN A 2 9.38 -0.20 -37.15
N GLU A 3 10.06 0.93 -37.38
CA GLU A 3 10.87 1.54 -36.34
C GLU A 3 9.93 1.96 -35.21
N GLU A 4 10.09 1.35 -34.04
CA GLU A 4 9.43 1.79 -32.82
C GLU A 4 9.94 3.20 -32.49
N LYS A 5 9.01 4.16 -32.37
CA LYS A 5 9.32 5.54 -32.01
C LYS A 5 8.74 5.82 -30.63
N LEU A 6 9.52 6.49 -29.80
CA LEU A 6 9.04 6.99 -28.52
C LEU A 6 7.96 8.05 -28.75
N THR A 7 6.82 7.88 -28.10
CA THR A 7 5.73 8.85 -28.04
C THR A 7 5.62 9.40 -26.62
N ILE A 8 5.48 10.72 -26.48
CA ILE A 8 5.24 11.38 -25.20
C ILE A 8 3.99 12.24 -25.31
N ASN A 9 3.14 12.18 -24.29
CA ASN A 9 1.96 13.02 -24.19
C ASN A 9 2.33 14.36 -23.56
N LEU A 10 1.99 15.46 -24.24
CA LEU A 10 2.09 16.82 -23.73
C LEU A 10 0.83 17.57 -24.18
N PRO A 11 0.26 18.48 -23.37
CA PRO A 11 -1.00 19.15 -23.71
C PRO A 11 -1.00 19.82 -25.08
N TYR A 12 0.07 20.55 -25.41
CA TYR A 12 0.33 21.10 -26.74
C TYR A 12 1.75 21.69 -26.81
N LEU A 13 2.30 21.86 -28.01
CA LEU A 13 3.56 22.55 -28.20
C LEU A 13 3.34 24.06 -28.24
N GLU A 14 3.89 24.75 -27.24
CA GLU A 14 3.85 26.20 -27.17
C GLU A 14 4.91 26.88 -28.03
N ARG A 15 4.63 28.12 -28.44
CA ARG A 15 5.68 29.00 -28.97
C ARG A 15 6.71 29.22 -27.87
N LYS A 16 8.00 29.10 -28.20
CA LYS A 16 9.12 29.22 -27.25
C LYS A 16 8.92 30.35 -26.23
N ALA A 17 9.05 30.02 -24.95
CA ALA A 17 9.13 30.98 -23.87
C ALA A 17 10.46 31.78 -23.95
N GLU A 18 10.53 32.90 -23.26
CA GLU A 18 11.78 33.68 -23.15
C GLU A 18 12.85 32.94 -22.34
N SER A 19 12.44 32.11 -21.36
CA SER A 19 13.30 31.20 -20.61
C SER A 19 12.48 30.03 -20.04
N PHE A 20 13.13 28.92 -19.71
CA PHE A 20 12.52 27.71 -19.12
C PHE A 20 12.93 27.57 -17.65
N THR A 21 12.63 28.57 -16.84
CA THR A 21 12.90 28.55 -15.40
C THR A 21 11.93 27.59 -14.70
N THR A 22 12.45 26.76 -13.79
CA THR A 22 11.67 25.83 -12.97
C THR A 22 11.44 26.40 -11.58
N HIS A 23 10.30 26.03 -10.97
CA HIS A 23 9.99 26.31 -9.57
C HIS A 23 9.76 24.98 -8.85
N GLU A 24 10.08 24.92 -7.56
CA GLU A 24 9.80 23.77 -6.71
C GLU A 24 8.36 23.86 -6.19
N TYR A 25 7.67 22.73 -6.21
CA TYR A 25 6.32 22.55 -5.69
C TYR A 25 6.34 21.39 -4.70
N ILE A 26 5.67 21.56 -3.57
CA ILE A 26 5.53 20.52 -2.56
C ILE A 26 4.32 19.68 -2.90
N ILE A 27 4.49 18.36 -2.96
CA ILE A 27 3.38 17.42 -3.12
C ILE A 27 2.99 16.97 -1.72
N GLU A 28 1.88 17.51 -1.20
CA GLU A 28 1.35 17.08 0.09
C GLU A 28 0.71 15.70 -0.02
N LYS A 29 0.17 15.39 -1.20
CA LYS A 29 -0.54 14.14 -1.43
C LYS A 29 -0.53 13.73 -2.90
N ALA A 30 -0.38 12.43 -3.14
CA ALA A 30 -0.49 11.82 -4.45
C ALA A 30 -1.71 10.90 -4.52
N LEU A 31 -2.62 11.16 -5.46
CA LEU A 31 -3.88 10.44 -5.63
C LEU A 31 -3.87 9.58 -6.89
N PRO A 32 -3.81 8.23 -6.77
CA PRO A 32 -4.06 7.36 -7.90
C PRO A 32 -5.55 7.38 -8.27
N VAL A 33 -5.86 7.63 -9.54
CA VAL A 33 -7.22 7.55 -10.09
C VAL A 33 -7.23 6.65 -11.32
N SER A 34 -8.40 6.09 -11.67
CA SER A 34 -8.53 5.33 -12.92
C SER A 34 -8.40 6.24 -14.15
N ASN A 35 -7.98 5.69 -15.28
CA ASN A 35 -7.84 6.42 -16.54
C ASN A 35 -9.12 7.17 -16.93
N TYR A 36 -10.28 6.56 -16.71
CA TYR A 36 -11.57 7.21 -16.94
C TYR A 36 -11.72 8.48 -16.09
N ARG A 37 -11.40 8.41 -14.80
CA ARG A 37 -11.47 9.57 -13.90
C ARG A 37 -10.40 10.61 -14.22
N PHE A 38 -9.17 10.19 -14.50
CA PHE A 38 -8.11 11.09 -14.93
C PHE A 38 -8.52 11.89 -16.17
N ARG A 39 -9.06 11.21 -17.20
CA ARG A 39 -9.57 11.88 -18.40
C ARG A 39 -10.65 12.89 -18.08
N GLN A 40 -11.64 12.56 -17.24
CA GLN A 40 -12.69 13.51 -16.85
C GLN A 40 -12.14 14.78 -16.19
N ILE A 41 -11.13 14.65 -15.33
CA ILE A 41 -10.48 15.79 -14.68
C ILE A 41 -9.77 16.65 -15.73
N THR A 42 -8.98 16.01 -16.60
CA THR A 42 -8.19 16.72 -17.63
C THR A 42 -9.02 17.32 -18.77
N GLU A 43 -10.13 16.71 -19.16
CA GLU A 43 -11.02 17.18 -20.23
C GLU A 43 -12.01 18.25 -19.74
N SER A 44 -12.20 18.38 -18.43
CA SER A 44 -13.10 19.36 -17.81
C SER A 44 -12.50 19.95 -16.53
N PRO A 45 -11.34 20.62 -16.58
CA PRO A 45 -10.62 21.06 -15.38
C PRO A 45 -11.33 22.18 -14.60
N MET A 46 -12.31 22.85 -15.21
CA MET A 46 -13.15 23.89 -14.59
C MET A 46 -14.40 23.35 -13.88
N LYS A 47 -14.65 22.03 -13.93
CA LYS A 47 -15.74 21.41 -13.18
C LYS A 47 -15.26 20.97 -11.82
N ASP A 48 -16.19 20.93 -10.87
CA ASP A 48 -15.90 20.39 -9.54
C ASP A 48 -15.58 18.90 -9.64
N HIS A 49 -14.47 18.51 -9.04
CA HIS A 49 -14.02 17.11 -8.96
C HIS A 49 -13.84 16.75 -7.51
N LYS A 50 -14.37 15.58 -7.11
CA LYS A 50 -14.30 15.12 -5.72
C LYS A 50 -12.85 15.02 -5.24
N GLU A 51 -11.92 14.62 -6.12
CA GLU A 51 -10.50 14.48 -5.81
C GLU A 51 -9.89 15.81 -5.35
N ILE A 52 -10.40 16.94 -5.85
CA ILE A 52 -9.92 18.28 -5.49
C ILE A 52 -10.72 18.82 -4.29
N ARG A 53 -12.06 18.78 -4.36
CA ARG A 53 -12.95 19.22 -3.28
C ARG A 53 -12.63 18.55 -1.95
N ASP A 54 -12.34 17.26 -2.00
CA ASP A 54 -12.14 16.50 -0.80
C ASP A 54 -10.72 16.78 -0.23
N ASN A 55 -9.78 17.36 -0.98
CA ASN A 55 -8.40 17.63 -0.53
C ASN A 55 -8.03 19.14 -0.45
N LEU A 56 -9.02 20.02 -0.29
CA LEU A 56 -8.79 21.48 -0.30
C LEU A 56 -7.77 21.92 0.76
N ASP A 57 -7.82 21.32 1.94
CA ASP A 57 -6.95 21.69 3.06
C ASP A 57 -5.48 21.26 2.84
N SER A 58 -5.22 20.39 1.86
CA SER A 58 -3.85 19.97 1.48
C SER A 58 -3.22 20.85 0.39
N MET A 59 -3.93 21.86 -0.13
CA MET A 59 -3.43 22.76 -1.18
C MET A 59 -3.41 24.20 -0.68
N TYR A 60 -2.23 24.82 -0.67
CA TYR A 60 -2.06 26.18 -0.18
C TYR A 60 -0.72 26.79 -0.63
N TYR A 61 -0.54 28.09 -0.42
CA TYR A 61 0.75 28.77 -0.56
C TYR A 61 1.21 29.24 0.82
N ASP A 62 2.38 28.82 1.26
CA ASP A 62 2.90 29.13 2.61
C ASP A 62 3.64 30.47 2.71
N GLY A 63 3.76 31.19 1.59
CA GLY A 63 4.55 32.42 1.47
C GLY A 63 5.85 32.24 0.67
N LEU A 64 6.29 31.00 0.47
CA LEU A 64 7.52 30.63 -0.25
C LEU A 64 7.26 29.62 -1.37
N GLN A 65 6.52 28.56 -1.08
CA GLN A 65 6.28 27.43 -1.98
C GLN A 65 4.79 27.12 -2.08
N TYR A 66 4.41 26.59 -3.24
CA TYR A 66 3.08 26.04 -3.44
C TYR A 66 3.04 24.59 -2.98
N HIS A 67 2.03 24.29 -2.18
CA HIS A 67 1.66 22.96 -1.72
C HIS A 67 0.51 22.47 -2.59
N CYS A 68 0.70 21.30 -3.20
CA CYS A 68 -0.10 20.82 -4.31
C CYS A 68 -0.55 19.38 -4.10
N LEU A 69 -1.61 19.04 -4.83
CA LEU A 69 -2.09 17.69 -5.00
C LEU A 69 -1.55 17.11 -6.32
N LEU A 70 -0.97 15.91 -6.29
CA LEU A 70 -0.62 15.18 -7.51
C LEU A 70 -1.70 14.14 -7.82
N ILE A 71 -2.56 14.39 -8.80
CA ILE A 71 -3.54 13.40 -9.27
C ILE A 71 -2.93 12.64 -10.44
N TYR A 72 -2.85 11.30 -10.40
CA TYR A 72 -2.22 10.52 -11.48
C TYR A 72 -3.04 9.32 -11.92
N ASP A 73 -2.94 9.00 -13.21
CA ASP A 73 -3.56 7.86 -13.85
C ASP A 73 -2.81 6.58 -13.45
N LYS A 74 -3.49 5.66 -12.74
CA LYS A 74 -2.87 4.42 -12.27
C LYS A 74 -2.55 3.45 -13.41
N GLU A 75 -3.24 3.55 -14.55
CA GLU A 75 -3.07 2.66 -15.70
C GLU A 75 -2.06 3.20 -16.72
N ASN A 76 -2.07 4.50 -17.03
CA ASN A 76 -1.18 5.10 -18.04
C ASN A 76 -0.01 5.90 -17.46
N GLY A 77 -0.07 6.24 -16.18
CA GLY A 77 1.05 6.84 -15.45
C GLY A 77 1.20 8.36 -15.54
N ASP A 78 0.51 9.03 -16.46
CA ASP A 78 0.51 10.50 -16.54
C ASP A 78 -0.26 11.13 -15.38
N GLY A 79 0.03 12.39 -15.06
CA GLY A 79 -0.57 13.09 -13.93
C GLY A 79 -0.84 14.57 -14.14
N LEU A 80 -1.50 15.16 -13.14
CA LEU A 80 -1.88 16.55 -13.06
C LEU A 80 -1.51 17.04 -11.66
N LEU A 81 -0.55 17.97 -11.60
CA LEU A 81 -0.27 18.71 -10.37
C LEU A 81 -1.32 19.81 -10.25
N VAL A 82 -1.96 19.94 -9.09
CA VAL A 82 -3.08 20.85 -8.86
C VAL A 82 -2.84 21.70 -7.61
N GLU A 83 -3.11 22.99 -7.73
CA GLU A 83 -3.35 23.90 -6.61
C GLU A 83 -4.65 24.65 -6.92
N SER A 84 -5.60 24.62 -5.99
CA SER A 84 -6.96 25.07 -6.28
C SER A 84 -7.30 26.47 -5.77
N GLU A 85 -6.47 27.09 -4.92
CA GLU A 85 -6.80 28.28 -4.12
C GLU A 85 -8.16 28.15 -3.41
N GLY A 86 -8.48 26.96 -2.89
CA GLY A 86 -9.72 26.67 -2.15
C GLY A 86 -10.95 26.40 -3.02
N TYR A 87 -10.81 26.27 -4.34
CA TYR A 87 -11.90 25.88 -5.24
C TYR A 87 -11.99 24.37 -5.43
N GLU A 88 -13.18 23.85 -5.74
CA GLU A 88 -13.42 22.41 -5.97
C GLU A 88 -12.95 21.90 -7.35
N TYR A 89 -12.27 22.74 -8.13
CA TYR A 89 -11.76 22.45 -9.46
C TYR A 89 -10.28 22.84 -9.60
N ALA A 90 -9.64 22.42 -10.69
CA ALA A 90 -8.20 22.56 -10.88
C ALA A 90 -7.82 23.98 -11.35
N ARG A 91 -7.89 24.95 -10.43
CA ARG A 91 -7.69 26.38 -10.75
C ARG A 91 -6.30 26.67 -11.32
N TYR A 92 -5.26 26.17 -10.69
CA TYR A 92 -3.92 26.05 -11.27
C TYR A 92 -3.61 24.58 -11.43
N ALA A 93 -3.15 24.22 -12.62
CA ALA A 93 -2.73 22.86 -12.86
C ALA A 93 -1.64 22.77 -13.91
N GLN A 94 -0.78 21.77 -13.74
CA GLN A 94 0.29 21.45 -14.68
C GLN A 94 0.24 19.96 -15.00
N TYR A 95 0.21 19.64 -16.29
CA TYR A 95 0.32 18.26 -16.74
C TYR A 95 1.75 17.75 -16.50
N VAL A 96 1.86 16.57 -15.90
CA VAL A 96 3.11 15.91 -15.54
C VAL A 96 3.17 14.55 -16.24
N PRO A 97 3.97 14.39 -17.32
CA PRO A 97 4.12 13.09 -17.95
C PRO A 97 4.82 12.11 -17.00
N GLN A 98 4.39 10.85 -16.98
CA GLN A 98 4.97 9.80 -16.13
C GLN A 98 4.97 10.12 -14.61
N ALA A 99 3.98 10.87 -14.14
CA ALA A 99 3.80 11.20 -12.72
C ALA A 99 3.82 9.97 -11.80
N LYS A 100 3.17 8.87 -12.19
CA LYS A 100 3.16 7.60 -11.43
C LYS A 100 4.58 7.11 -11.19
N LEU A 101 5.41 7.06 -12.23
CA LEU A 101 6.80 6.60 -12.13
C LEU A 101 7.63 7.52 -11.22
N ILE A 102 7.43 8.84 -11.33
CA ILE A 102 8.13 9.82 -10.48
C ILE A 102 7.74 9.60 -9.01
N TRP A 103 6.44 9.48 -8.73
CA TRP A 103 5.93 9.24 -7.39
C TRP A 103 6.40 7.91 -6.81
N GLU A 104 6.33 6.82 -7.57
CA GLU A 104 6.79 5.49 -7.13
C GLU A 104 8.29 5.47 -6.85
N GLN A 105 9.11 6.17 -7.63
CA GLN A 105 10.54 6.30 -7.36
C GLN A 105 10.80 7.10 -6.08
N PHE A 106 10.05 8.19 -5.85
CA PHE A 106 10.12 8.94 -4.60
C PHE A 106 9.73 8.06 -3.41
N ALA A 107 8.55 7.43 -3.47
CA ALA A 107 8.02 6.52 -2.47
C ALA A 107 9.01 5.40 -2.15
N LYS A 108 9.58 4.76 -3.17
CA LYS A 108 10.57 3.69 -3.01
C LYS A 108 11.82 4.12 -2.23
N ASN A 109 12.24 5.38 -2.35
CA ASN A 109 13.46 5.89 -1.74
C ASN A 109 13.24 6.59 -0.38
N HIS A 110 12.00 6.98 -0.08
CA HIS A 110 11.67 7.77 1.12
C HIS A 110 10.68 7.06 2.05
N ALA A 111 10.04 5.98 1.61
CA ALA A 111 9.27 5.14 2.50
C ALA A 111 10.21 4.44 3.47
N HIS A 112 9.80 4.38 4.73
CA HIS A 112 10.44 3.54 5.72
C HIS A 112 9.54 2.36 6.07
N GLU A 113 10.15 1.35 6.67
CA GLU A 113 9.45 0.12 7.06
C GLU A 113 9.03 0.18 8.52
N ILE A 114 7.77 -0.14 8.77
CA ILE A 114 7.22 -0.44 10.09
C ILE A 114 6.83 -1.91 10.09
N ARG A 115 7.15 -2.63 11.16
CA ARG A 115 6.88 -4.06 11.28
C ARG A 115 5.90 -4.30 12.41
N LEU A 116 4.85 -5.06 12.11
CA LEU A 116 3.94 -5.60 13.12
C LEU A 116 4.15 -7.11 13.21
N CYS A 117 4.16 -7.63 14.43
CA CYS A 117 4.40 -9.03 14.73
C CYS A 117 3.21 -9.62 15.47
N CYS A 118 2.90 -10.88 15.15
CA CYS A 118 1.86 -11.66 15.80
C CYS A 118 2.29 -13.13 15.91
N PRO A 119 1.80 -13.87 16.92
CA PRO A 119 2.02 -15.31 16.98
C PRO A 119 1.23 -16.02 15.86
N LEU A 120 1.80 -17.12 15.37
CA LEU A 120 1.20 -17.98 14.34
C LEU A 120 0.64 -19.26 14.94
N GLU A 121 -0.32 -19.86 14.25
CA GLU A 121 -0.65 -21.28 14.43
C GLU A 121 -0.40 -22.03 13.12
N ILE A 122 0.38 -23.10 13.21
CA ILE A 122 0.73 -23.94 12.07
C ILE A 122 0.10 -25.30 12.27
N TYR A 123 -0.47 -25.84 11.20
CA TYR A 123 -1.20 -27.10 11.25
C TYR A 123 -0.68 -28.06 10.19
N HIS A 124 -0.35 -29.29 10.58
CA HIS A 124 -0.10 -30.35 9.61
C HIS A 124 -1.42 -30.83 9.01
N ASN A 125 -1.48 -30.91 7.68
CA ASN A 125 -2.61 -31.53 7.01
C ASN A 125 -2.43 -33.06 7.01
N ILE A 126 -3.07 -33.72 7.98
CA ILE A 126 -3.05 -35.18 8.12
C ILE A 126 -4.45 -35.72 7.78
N SER A 127 -4.54 -36.55 6.74
CA SER A 127 -5.79 -37.21 6.33
C SER A 127 -6.47 -37.89 7.52
N ASP A 128 -7.77 -37.67 7.66
CA ASP A 128 -8.63 -38.29 8.67
C ASP A 128 -8.37 -37.86 10.13
N TYR A 129 -7.54 -36.84 10.36
CA TYR A 129 -7.30 -36.25 11.68
C TYR A 129 -7.87 -34.81 11.77
N PRO A 130 -8.57 -34.45 12.87
CA PRO A 130 -9.03 -33.09 13.07
C PRO A 130 -7.86 -32.11 13.24
N ARG A 131 -7.96 -30.93 12.61
CA ARG A 131 -6.92 -29.88 12.58
C ARG A 131 -6.39 -29.50 13.97
N GLU A 132 -7.28 -29.41 14.96
CA GLU A 132 -6.95 -29.06 16.36
C GLU A 132 -5.96 -30.03 17.04
N PHE A 133 -5.82 -31.27 16.55
CA PHE A 133 -4.84 -32.24 17.04
C PHE A 133 -3.54 -32.26 16.24
N CYS A 134 -3.41 -31.40 15.24
CA CYS A 134 -2.29 -31.36 14.31
C CYS A 134 -1.52 -30.03 14.36
N ILE A 135 -1.64 -29.29 15.47
CA ILE A 135 -0.88 -28.06 15.70
C ILE A 135 0.61 -28.42 15.82
N ALA A 136 1.42 -27.74 15.02
CA ALA A 136 2.87 -27.87 14.99
C ALA A 136 3.52 -26.87 15.95
N ASP A 137 4.70 -27.23 16.46
CA ASP A 137 5.51 -26.32 17.27
C ASP A 137 6.20 -25.27 16.39
N ASN A 138 6.01 -23.99 16.72
CA ASN A 138 6.55 -22.89 15.91
C ASN A 138 8.08 -22.85 15.88
N ALA A 139 8.78 -23.32 16.93
CA ALA A 139 10.24 -23.41 16.93
C ALA A 139 10.73 -24.54 16.01
N GLU A 140 10.05 -25.68 16.00
CA GLU A 140 10.37 -26.78 15.08
C GLU A 140 10.12 -26.41 13.61
N MET A 141 9.11 -25.57 13.37
CA MET A 141 8.75 -25.08 12.03
C MET A 141 9.61 -23.93 11.52
N ALA A 142 10.42 -23.29 12.38
CA ALA A 142 11.28 -22.16 12.03
C ALA A 142 12.19 -22.42 10.81
N LYS A 143 12.67 -23.65 10.64
CA LYS A 143 13.52 -24.06 9.51
C LYS A 143 12.80 -24.05 8.14
N TYR A 144 11.47 -23.97 8.14
CA TYR A 144 10.63 -23.94 6.93
C TYR A 144 10.15 -22.52 6.58
N ALA A 145 10.68 -21.48 7.23
CA ALA A 145 10.28 -20.09 6.97
C ALA A 145 10.34 -19.72 5.48
N ASP A 146 11.38 -20.15 4.76
CA ASP A 146 11.53 -19.87 3.34
C ASP A 146 10.45 -20.54 2.48
N ASP A 147 10.18 -21.84 2.72
CA ASP A 147 9.13 -22.59 2.02
C ASP A 147 7.75 -21.99 2.28
N ILE A 148 7.48 -21.60 3.52
CA ILE A 148 6.22 -20.95 3.91
C ILE A 148 6.07 -19.60 3.21
N ASN A 149 7.12 -18.78 3.20
CA ASN A 149 7.10 -17.49 2.51
C ASN A 149 6.95 -17.64 0.98
N ILE A 150 7.52 -18.67 0.37
CA ILE A 150 7.25 -19.00 -1.04
C ILE A 150 5.77 -19.32 -1.21
N GLY A 151 5.23 -20.19 -0.36
CA GLY A 151 3.83 -20.58 -0.36
C GLY A 151 2.88 -19.38 -0.22
N ILE A 152 3.17 -18.44 0.68
CA ILE A 152 2.40 -17.20 0.84
C ILE A 152 2.39 -16.40 -0.47
N ARG A 153 3.57 -16.11 -1.02
CA ARG A 153 3.70 -15.31 -2.26
C ARG A 153 3.04 -15.94 -3.48
N GLU A 154 3.07 -17.27 -3.60
CA GLU A 154 2.42 -17.98 -4.71
C GLU A 154 0.89 -17.95 -4.63
N ASN A 155 0.33 -17.60 -3.47
CA ASN A 155 -1.10 -17.49 -3.25
C ASN A 155 -1.63 -16.05 -3.33
N ASP A 156 -0.77 -15.04 -3.33
CA ASP A 156 -1.17 -13.65 -3.50
C ASP A 156 -1.77 -13.40 -4.90
N LEU A 157 -2.85 -12.62 -4.95
CA LEU A 157 -3.37 -12.06 -6.20
C LEU A 157 -2.36 -11.07 -6.82
N PRO A 158 -2.37 -10.87 -8.14
CA PRO A 158 -1.49 -9.87 -8.78
C PRO A 158 -1.58 -8.47 -8.17
N GLU A 159 -2.77 -8.07 -7.71
CA GLU A 159 -3.00 -6.79 -7.04
C GLU A 159 -2.45 -6.76 -5.60
N GLU A 160 -2.46 -7.90 -4.91
CA GLU A 160 -1.85 -8.07 -3.58
C GLU A 160 -0.32 -8.05 -3.68
N CYS A 161 0.26 -8.48 -4.81
CA CYS A 161 1.70 -8.34 -5.04
C CYS A 161 2.17 -6.87 -5.03
N GLU A 162 1.30 -5.91 -5.36
CA GLU A 162 1.66 -4.49 -5.40
C GLU A 162 1.41 -3.78 -4.05
N ARG A 163 0.25 -4.01 -3.42
CA ARG A 163 -0.16 -3.28 -2.19
C ARG A 163 -0.30 -4.16 -0.94
N GLY A 164 -0.24 -5.48 -1.07
CA GLY A 164 -0.55 -6.43 0.00
C GLY A 164 -1.96 -6.20 0.55
N LEU A 165 -2.11 -6.20 1.87
CA LEU A 165 -3.38 -5.96 2.54
C LEU A 165 -4.02 -4.62 2.12
N MET A 166 -3.21 -3.59 1.83
CA MET A 166 -3.74 -2.28 1.40
C MET A 166 -4.52 -2.31 0.09
N HIS A 167 -4.47 -3.40 -0.68
CA HIS A 167 -5.37 -3.59 -1.82
C HIS A 167 -6.85 -3.57 -1.38
N TRP A 168 -7.15 -4.17 -0.23
CA TRP A 168 -8.49 -4.32 0.31
C TRP A 168 -8.91 -3.17 1.25
N TYR A 169 -8.01 -2.21 1.48
CA TYR A 169 -8.30 -1.09 2.35
C TYR A 169 -9.32 -0.16 1.70
N HIS A 170 -10.29 0.29 2.48
CA HIS A 170 -11.31 1.23 2.06
C HIS A 170 -11.26 2.45 2.98
N PRO A 171 -10.80 3.62 2.48
CA PRO A 171 -10.66 4.80 3.31
C PRO A 171 -12.02 5.27 3.85
N GLU A 172 -12.07 5.60 5.14
CA GLU A 172 -13.29 6.11 5.80
C GLU A 172 -13.56 7.58 5.45
N SER A 173 -12.50 8.32 5.10
CA SER A 173 -12.57 9.72 4.70
C SER A 173 -11.46 10.04 3.71
N ILE A 174 -11.53 11.21 3.09
CA ILE A 174 -10.50 11.67 2.17
C ILE A 174 -9.15 11.92 2.87
N ASP A 175 -9.16 12.41 4.10
CA ASP A 175 -7.95 12.67 4.88
C ASP A 175 -7.48 11.42 5.62
N ASP A 176 -7.94 10.23 5.19
CA ASP A 176 -7.53 8.99 5.80
C ASP A 176 -6.02 8.79 5.64
N GLU A 177 -5.33 8.90 6.76
CA GLU A 177 -3.87 8.84 6.82
C GLU A 177 -3.32 7.51 6.30
N LEU A 178 -4.07 6.41 6.40
CA LEU A 178 -3.63 5.09 5.97
C LEU A 178 -3.61 4.98 4.46
N ASP A 179 -4.67 5.42 3.78
CA ASP A 179 -4.70 5.46 2.32
C ASP A 179 -3.62 6.41 1.75
N ASN A 180 -3.32 7.49 2.49
CA ASN A 180 -2.41 8.53 2.03
C ASN A 180 -0.93 8.18 2.23
N LYS A 181 -0.60 7.51 3.34
CA LYS A 181 0.78 7.27 3.76
C LYS A 181 1.22 5.82 3.64
N VAL A 182 0.31 4.85 3.69
CA VAL A 182 0.63 3.42 3.63
C VAL A 182 0.57 2.92 2.19
N PHE A 183 1.74 2.68 1.62
CA PHE A 183 1.86 2.21 0.24
C PHE A 183 1.47 0.74 0.11
N SER A 184 2.06 -0.09 0.97
CA SER A 184 1.88 -1.54 0.97
C SER A 184 1.98 -2.12 2.37
N ALA A 185 1.31 -3.25 2.60
CA ALA A 185 1.45 -4.03 3.82
C ALA A 185 1.44 -5.53 3.49
N HIS A 186 2.61 -6.17 3.52
CA HIS A 186 2.76 -7.57 3.11
C HIS A 186 2.96 -8.48 4.32
N CYS A 187 2.22 -9.57 4.33
CA CYS A 187 2.37 -10.63 5.32
C CYS A 187 3.51 -11.58 4.90
N SER A 188 4.26 -12.03 5.90
CA SER A 188 5.36 -12.96 5.77
C SER A 188 5.57 -13.69 7.10
N VAL A 189 6.43 -14.70 7.11
CA VAL A 189 6.87 -15.33 8.36
C VAL A 189 8.37 -15.15 8.53
N GLU A 190 8.81 -14.93 9.76
CA GLU A 190 10.22 -14.80 10.11
C GLU A 190 10.55 -15.56 11.39
N VAL A 191 11.83 -15.87 11.60
CA VAL A 191 12.28 -16.51 12.84
C VAL A 191 12.70 -15.45 13.84
N ILE A 192 11.87 -15.23 14.86
CA ILE A 192 12.10 -14.25 15.93
C ILE A 192 12.16 -15.00 17.25
N GLY A 193 13.22 -14.78 18.03
CA GLY A 193 13.42 -15.51 19.29
C GLY A 193 13.60 -17.03 19.15
N GLY A 194 13.80 -17.55 17.93
CA GLY A 194 13.88 -18.98 17.64
C GLY A 194 12.55 -19.62 17.26
N GLU A 195 11.46 -18.87 17.26
CA GLU A 195 10.13 -19.31 16.84
C GLU A 195 9.72 -18.67 15.52
N LEU A 196 8.86 -19.35 14.77
CA LEU A 196 8.23 -18.77 13.60
C LEU A 196 7.15 -17.76 14.02
N THR A 197 7.28 -16.52 13.54
CA THR A 197 6.42 -15.38 13.88
C THR A 197 5.82 -14.78 12.62
N GLY A 198 4.56 -14.35 12.68
CA GLY A 198 3.90 -13.65 11.59
C GLY A 198 4.34 -12.20 11.58
N VAL A 199 4.84 -11.73 10.43
CA VAL A 199 5.36 -10.38 10.26
C VAL A 199 4.60 -9.67 9.14
N ILE A 200 4.04 -8.52 9.46
CA ILE A 200 3.44 -7.59 8.49
C ILE A 200 4.43 -6.44 8.28
N THR A 201 5.02 -6.41 7.10
CA THR A 201 5.96 -5.36 6.70
C THR A 201 5.20 -4.25 5.97
N ILE A 202 5.16 -3.08 6.60
CA ILE A 202 4.42 -1.91 6.16
C ILE A 202 5.40 -0.92 5.55
N LYS A 203 5.12 -0.42 4.34
CA LYS A 203 5.88 0.68 3.72
C LYS A 203 5.11 1.97 3.86
N VAL A 204 5.69 2.93 4.58
CA VAL A 204 5.04 4.19 4.95
C VAL A 204 5.88 5.39 4.51
N ILE A 205 5.23 6.39 3.91
CA ILE A 205 5.83 7.71 3.63
C ILE A 205 5.46 8.68 4.75
N GLY A 206 6.47 9.32 5.35
CA GLY A 206 6.27 10.14 6.55
C GLY A 206 5.85 9.29 7.75
N GLU A 207 5.36 9.92 8.81
CA GLU A 207 4.95 9.22 10.03
C GLU A 207 3.44 9.00 10.08
N LEU A 208 3.01 7.89 10.66
CA LEU A 208 1.61 7.66 11.04
C LEU A 208 1.34 8.24 12.43
N SER A 209 0.22 8.94 12.61
CA SER A 209 -0.26 9.30 13.94
C SER A 209 -0.56 8.04 14.78
N GLU A 210 -0.58 8.20 16.11
CA GLU A 210 -0.94 7.09 17.02
C GLU A 210 -2.34 6.54 16.75
N ASP A 211 -3.30 7.41 16.43
CA ASP A 211 -4.66 7.01 16.04
C ASP A 211 -4.66 6.20 14.74
N ALA A 212 -3.93 6.67 13.71
CA ALA A 212 -3.81 5.93 12.47
C ALA A 212 -3.13 4.58 12.67
N MET A 213 -2.06 4.50 13.45
CA MET A 213 -1.41 3.21 13.77
C MET A 213 -2.39 2.26 14.47
N ALA A 214 -3.16 2.73 15.45
CA ALA A 214 -4.16 1.91 16.14
C ALA A 214 -5.27 1.42 15.18
N ARG A 215 -5.76 2.29 14.30
CA ARG A 215 -6.72 1.91 13.25
C ARG A 215 -6.12 0.91 12.27
N PHE A 216 -4.85 1.08 11.91
CA PHE A 216 -4.15 0.17 11.01
C PHE A 216 -3.95 -1.22 11.61
N ILE A 217 -3.51 -1.30 12.87
CA ILE A 217 -3.42 -2.57 13.61
C ILE A 217 -4.79 -3.25 13.65
N LYS A 218 -5.87 -2.51 13.98
CA LYS A 218 -7.22 -3.06 13.98
C LYS A 218 -7.64 -3.59 12.60
N TYR A 219 -7.33 -2.84 11.53
CA TYR A 219 -7.60 -3.25 10.16
C TYR A 219 -6.84 -4.54 9.80
N CYS A 220 -5.52 -4.58 10.05
CA CYS A 220 -4.70 -5.76 9.81
C CYS A 220 -5.21 -6.96 10.61
N SER A 221 -5.47 -6.81 11.91
CA SER A 221 -6.04 -7.89 12.73
C SER A 221 -7.33 -8.44 12.14
N GLY A 222 -8.21 -7.59 11.61
CA GLY A 222 -9.41 -8.01 10.88
C GLY A 222 -9.07 -8.85 9.63
N GLN A 223 -8.11 -8.40 8.81
CA GLN A 223 -7.63 -9.13 7.63
C GLN A 223 -6.84 -10.41 7.93
N LEU A 224 -6.27 -10.54 9.14
CA LEU A 224 -5.60 -11.77 9.56
C LEU A 224 -6.60 -12.78 10.13
N SER A 225 -7.66 -12.31 10.79
CA SER A 225 -8.73 -13.16 11.32
C SER A 225 -9.75 -13.62 10.27
N ASP A 226 -9.94 -12.83 9.22
CA ASP A 226 -10.95 -12.98 8.18
C ASP A 226 -10.38 -12.45 6.85
N GLY A 227 -11.01 -12.71 5.71
CA GLY A 227 -10.56 -12.20 4.41
C GLY A 227 -9.24 -12.84 3.98
N TRP A 228 -8.13 -12.07 3.98
CA TRP A 228 -6.83 -12.58 3.52
C TRP A 228 -6.34 -13.77 4.35
N GLY A 229 -6.43 -13.69 5.68
CA GLY A 229 -5.99 -14.74 6.59
C GLY A 229 -6.80 -16.03 6.43
N GLU A 230 -8.13 -15.93 6.41
CA GLU A 230 -9.00 -17.09 6.16
C GLU A 230 -8.73 -17.73 4.78
N SER A 231 -8.50 -16.90 3.76
CA SER A 231 -8.14 -17.38 2.42
C SER A 231 -6.81 -18.15 2.42
N LEU A 232 -5.78 -17.65 3.11
CA LEU A 232 -4.49 -18.32 3.24
C LEU A 232 -4.62 -19.63 4.03
N GLU A 233 -5.39 -19.65 5.11
CA GLU A 233 -5.58 -20.83 5.94
C GLU A 233 -6.17 -22.01 5.17
N GLN A 234 -6.93 -21.76 4.12
CA GLN A 234 -7.48 -22.80 3.23
C GLN A 234 -6.46 -23.34 2.22
N LYS A 235 -5.23 -22.80 2.19
CA LYS A 235 -4.16 -23.22 1.28
C LYS A 235 -3.19 -24.19 1.95
N TYR A 236 -2.90 -25.26 1.23
CA TYR A 236 -1.90 -26.24 1.64
C TYR A 236 -0.53 -25.82 1.12
N LEU A 237 0.31 -25.31 2.02
CA LEU A 237 1.69 -24.94 1.73
C LEU A 237 2.57 -26.18 1.83
N LYS A 238 3.47 -26.36 0.86
CA LYS A 238 4.35 -27.53 0.80
C LYS A 238 5.67 -27.24 1.46
N THR A 239 6.09 -28.12 2.36
CA THR A 239 7.41 -28.10 3.02
C THR A 239 7.98 -29.52 3.00
N ASP A 240 9.25 -29.70 3.37
CA ASP A 240 9.81 -31.05 3.55
C ASP A 240 9.17 -31.81 4.74
N ALA A 241 8.43 -31.13 5.63
CA ALA A 241 7.61 -31.77 6.68
C ALA A 241 6.23 -32.21 6.18
N GLY A 242 5.89 -31.98 4.91
CA GLY A 242 4.60 -32.27 4.32
C GLY A 242 3.77 -31.01 4.04
N GLU A 243 2.47 -31.21 3.83
CA GLU A 243 1.52 -30.13 3.61
C GLU A 243 1.07 -29.53 4.94
N ILE A 244 1.11 -28.20 5.02
CA ILE A 244 0.72 -27.44 6.20
C ILE A 244 -0.25 -26.32 5.84
N ASN A 245 -1.01 -25.87 6.82
CA ASN A 245 -1.79 -24.63 6.76
C ASN A 245 -1.21 -23.66 7.80
N VAL A 246 -1.17 -22.38 7.48
CA VAL A 246 -0.65 -21.34 8.37
C VAL A 246 -1.77 -20.36 8.69
N SER A 247 -1.96 -20.08 9.96
CA SER A 247 -2.84 -19.03 10.45
C SER A 247 -2.04 -17.91 11.12
N PHE A 248 -2.36 -16.67 10.75
CA PHE A 248 -1.82 -15.46 11.37
C PHE A 248 -2.68 -14.98 12.55
N TRP A 249 -3.75 -15.70 12.89
CA TRP A 249 -4.71 -15.29 13.90
C TRP A 249 -5.19 -16.49 14.73
N ASN A 250 -5.40 -16.30 16.02
CA ASN A 250 -6.13 -17.29 16.81
C ASN A 250 -7.07 -16.61 17.81
N SER A 251 -8.07 -17.37 18.28
CA SER A 251 -9.09 -16.86 19.19
C SER A 251 -8.63 -16.83 20.66
N GLY A 252 -7.36 -17.07 20.95
CA GLY A 252 -6.80 -17.02 22.29
C GLY A 252 -6.78 -15.60 22.82
N ASP A 253 -6.97 -15.45 24.14
CA ASP A 253 -6.98 -14.16 24.83
C ASP A 253 -5.61 -13.43 24.74
N ASP A 254 -4.56 -14.18 24.43
CA ASP A 254 -3.17 -13.74 24.41
C ASP A 254 -2.73 -13.28 23.00
N TRP A 255 -3.55 -13.52 21.96
CA TRP A 255 -3.19 -13.13 20.60
C TRP A 255 -3.28 -11.61 20.43
N GLN A 256 -2.19 -11.03 19.96
CA GLN A 256 -2.10 -9.60 19.64
C GLN A 256 -1.24 -9.38 18.42
N LEU A 257 -1.58 -8.33 17.66
CA LEU A 257 -0.74 -7.77 16.63
C LEU A 257 -0.09 -6.50 17.17
N LEU A 258 1.23 -6.52 17.33
CA LEU A 258 1.99 -5.47 18.01
C LEU A 258 3.10 -4.93 17.11
N PRO A 259 3.50 -3.65 17.25
CA PRO A 259 4.76 -3.19 16.68
C PRO A 259 5.93 -4.08 17.13
N GLU A 260 6.86 -4.37 16.22
CA GLU A 260 7.97 -5.32 16.47
C GLU A 260 8.72 -5.01 17.78
N LYS A 261 8.98 -3.74 18.08
CA LYS A 261 9.63 -3.33 19.33
C LYS A 261 8.86 -3.82 20.57
N ASP A 262 7.54 -3.73 20.56
CA ASP A 262 6.66 -4.06 21.68
C ASP A 262 6.43 -5.59 21.75
N TYR A 263 6.60 -6.29 20.63
CA TYR A 263 6.54 -7.75 20.54
C TYR A 263 7.81 -8.42 21.10
N LEU A 264 8.96 -7.73 21.01
CA LEU A 264 10.26 -8.22 21.46
C LEU A 264 10.57 -7.93 22.93
N ASP A 265 9.78 -7.06 23.58
CA ASP A 265 9.92 -6.63 24.98
C ASP A 265 9.29 -7.63 25.97
#